data_AF-A0A353LUU9-F1
#
_entry.id   AF-A0A353LUU9-F1
#
_cell.length_a   1.000
_cell.length_b   1.000
_cell.length_c   1.000
_cell.angle_alpha   90.00
_cell.angle_beta   90.00
_cell.angle_gamma   90.00
#
_symmetry.space_group_name_H-M   'P 1'
#
loop_
_entity.id
_entity.type
_entity.pdbx_description
1 polymer ?
#
loop_
_entity_poly.entity_id
_entity_poly.type
_entity_poly.pdbx_seq_one_letter_code
_entity_poly.pdbx_strand_id
1 'polypeptide(L)'
;MLQIGPVMFAEPLILLALLGLPAIWWLLRATPPMPRRIFFPAAIFLRGLRNSEESPARTPWWLLVLRLALAACVIVGLAGPSLNAAQGDFRGGLLLIVVDNG
;
A
#
# COMPACT_ATOMS: atom_id res chain seq x y z
N MET A 1 2.52 -18.26 11.70
CA MET A 1 1.51 -17.60 12.53
C MET A 1 2.18 -16.80 13.63
N LEU A 2 1.85 -15.51 13.77
CA LEU A 2 2.37 -14.61 14.81
C LEU A 2 1.20 -14.00 15.56
N GLN A 3 1.22 -14.10 16.88
CA GLN A 3 0.20 -13.48 17.75
C GLN A 3 0.79 -12.25 18.44
N ILE A 4 0.13 -11.10 18.27
CA ILE A 4 0.48 -9.83 18.91
C ILE A 4 -0.77 -9.33 19.65
N GLY A 5 -0.83 -9.57 20.95
CA GLY A 5 -2.02 -9.26 21.76
C GLY A 5 -3.27 -10.02 21.27
N PRO A 6 -4.41 -9.34 21.03
CA PRO A 6 -5.64 -9.97 20.54
C PRO A 6 -5.64 -10.24 19.02
N VAL A 7 -4.62 -9.80 18.29
CA VAL A 7 -4.52 -9.96 16.83
C VAL A 7 -3.56 -11.09 16.51
N MET A 8 -3.97 -11.97 15.60
CA MET A 8 -3.11 -13.01 15.04
C MET A 8 -2.98 -12.87 13.53
N PHE A 9 -1.76 -12.98 13.04
CA PHE A 9 -1.42 -12.95 11.62
C PHE A 9 -1.16 -14.38 11.13
N ALA A 10 -1.88 -14.81 10.10
CA ALA A 10 -1.66 -16.08 9.45
C ALA A 10 -0.25 -16.15 8.84
N GLU A 11 0.10 -15.11 8.06
CA GLU A 11 1.36 -15.00 7.31
C GLU A 11 2.18 -13.78 7.75
N PRO A 12 2.90 -13.87 8.89
CA PRO A 12 3.60 -12.73 9.47
C PRO A 12 4.80 -12.25 8.65
N LEU A 13 5.36 -13.10 7.78
CA LEU A 13 6.46 -12.69 6.91
C LEU A 13 6.05 -11.57 5.96
N ILE A 14 4.77 -11.48 5.60
CA ILE A 14 4.23 -10.41 4.76
C ILE A 14 4.38 -9.04 5.46
N LEU A 15 4.35 -9.00 6.80
CA LEU A 15 4.56 -7.75 7.54
C LEU A 15 5.97 -7.17 7.33
N LEU A 16 6.96 -7.98 6.96
CA LEU A 16 8.30 -7.47 6.60
C LEU A 16 8.23 -6.57 5.35
N ALA A 17 7.22 -6.70 4.49
CA ALA A 17 7.01 -5.80 3.36
C ALA A 17 6.72 -4.36 3.81
N LEU A 18 6.28 -4.10 5.06
CA LEU A 18 6.19 -2.74 5.59
C LEU A 18 7.57 -2.05 5.62
N LEU A 19 8.67 -2.78 5.82
CA LEU A 19 10.03 -2.21 5.71
C LEU A 19 10.37 -1.76 4.28
N GLY A 20 9.61 -2.23 3.27
CA GLY A 20 9.73 -1.81 1.88
C GLY A 20 8.96 -0.52 1.55
N LEU A 21 8.09 -0.02 2.44
CA LEU A 21 7.35 1.24 2.24
C LEU A 21 8.27 2.45 1.93
N PRO A 22 9.45 2.62 2.56
CA PRO A 22 10.39 3.68 2.20
C PRO A 22 10.92 3.56 0.76
N ALA A 23 11.09 2.34 0.25
CA ALA A 23 11.48 2.11 -1.13
C ALA A 23 10.34 2.48 -2.10
N ILE A 24 9.10 2.13 -1.76
CA ILE A 24 7.90 2.57 -2.51
C ILE A 24 7.80 4.10 -2.49
N TRP A 25 8.02 4.73 -1.34
CA TRP A 25 8.07 6.19 -1.21
C TRP A 25 9.15 6.80 -2.10
N TRP A 26 10.34 6.19 -2.12
CA TRP A 26 11.46 6.63 -2.94
C TRP A 26 11.15 6.54 -4.45
N LEU A 27 10.54 5.44 -4.88
CA LEU A 27 10.12 5.23 -6.26
C LEU A 27 9.02 6.21 -6.68
N LEU A 28 8.06 6.46 -5.79
CA LEU A 28 6.96 7.40 -6.06
C LEU A 28 7.41 8.86 -6.08
N ARG A 29 8.46 9.21 -5.32
CA ARG A 29 9.04 10.56 -5.36
C ARG A 29 10.01 10.76 -6.52
N ALA A 30 10.26 9.75 -7.35
CA ALA A 30 11.18 9.85 -8.47
C ALA A 30 10.72 11.00 -9.37
N THR A 31 11.32 12.16 -9.13
CA THR A 31 10.96 13.39 -9.81
C THR A 31 11.60 13.28 -11.18
N PRO A 32 10.82 13.43 -12.27
CA PRO A 32 11.39 13.33 -13.60
C PRO A 32 12.58 14.30 -13.72
N PRO A 33 13.67 13.92 -14.41
CA PRO A 33 14.81 14.79 -14.61
C PRO A 33 14.33 16.11 -15.23
N MET A 34 14.97 17.22 -14.83
CA MET A 34 14.56 18.56 -15.27
C MET A 34 14.33 18.60 -16.78
N PRO A 35 13.17 19.11 -17.25
CA PRO A 35 12.89 19.17 -18.67
C PRO A 35 13.96 20.01 -19.38
N ARG A 36 14.54 19.45 -20.45
CA ARG A 36 15.53 20.15 -21.26
C ARG A 36 14.86 21.33 -21.96
N ARG A 37 15.37 22.54 -21.73
CA ARG A 37 14.91 23.75 -22.41
C ARG A 37 15.49 23.75 -23.83
N ILE A 38 14.64 23.51 -24.82
CA ILE A 38 14.98 23.71 -26.22
C ILE A 38 14.38 25.03 -26.70
N PHE A 39 15.12 25.76 -27.54
CA PHE A 39 14.61 26.97 -28.17
C PHE A 39 13.56 26.57 -29.22
N PHE A 40 12.29 26.84 -28.94
CA PHE A 40 11.19 26.58 -29.87
C PHE A 40 10.71 27.90 -30.49
N PRO A 41 11.21 28.30 -31.68
CA PRO A 41 10.93 29.61 -32.28
C PRO A 41 9.45 29.85 -32.59
N ALA A 42 8.66 28.79 -32.80
CA ALA A 42 7.22 28.92 -32.99
C ALA A 42 6.47 29.35 -31.70
N ALA A 43 7.06 29.21 -30.51
CA ALA A 43 6.49 29.72 -29.26
C ALA A 43 6.34 31.26 -29.25
N ILE A 44 7.06 31.96 -30.13
CA ILE A 44 7.00 33.42 -30.26
C ILE A 44 5.60 33.87 -30.73
N PHE A 45 4.95 33.09 -31.60
CA PHE A 45 3.58 33.34 -32.06
C PHE A 45 2.53 33.14 -30.96
N LEU A 46 2.87 32.41 -29.90
CA LEU A 46 1.97 32.08 -28.80
C LEU A 46 2.05 33.07 -27.62
N ARG A 47 2.97 34.05 -27.63
CA ARG A 47 3.18 35.00 -26.51
C ARG A 47 1.98 35.92 -26.21
N GLY A 48 1.03 36.07 -27.14
CA GLY A 48 -0.19 36.85 -26.94
C GLY A 48 -1.30 36.10 -26.19
N LEU A 49 -1.19 34.78 -26.07
CA LEU A 49 -2.12 33.96 -25.30
C LEU A 49 -1.69 33.97 -23.83
N ARG A 50 -2.58 34.45 -22.96
CA ARG A 50 -2.41 34.43 -21.50
C ARG A 50 -2.56 32.99 -21.01
N ASN A 51 -1.52 32.18 -21.24
CA ASN A 51 -1.43 30.86 -20.65
C ASN A 51 -1.20 31.04 -19.15
N SER A 52 -2.27 30.88 -18.38
CA SER A 52 -2.12 30.50 -16.98
C SER A 52 -1.40 29.16 -17.01
N GLU A 53 -0.08 29.16 -16.76
CA GLU A 53 0.64 27.92 -16.51
C GLU A 53 0.01 27.29 -15.26
N GLU A 54 -1.02 26.47 -15.44
CA GLU A 54 -1.42 25.46 -14.47
C GLU A 54 -0.34 24.39 -14.48
N SER A 55 0.83 24.76 -13.97
CA SER A 55 1.92 23.85 -13.71
C SER A 55 1.47 22.92 -12.60
N PRO A 56 1.14 21.64 -12.85
CA PRO A 56 0.82 20.69 -11.81
C PRO A 56 2.14 20.17 -11.25
N ALA A 57 3.04 21.07 -10.85
CA ALA A 57 4.43 20.74 -10.55
C ALA A 57 4.64 20.19 -9.14
N ARG A 58 3.60 20.16 -8.30
CA ARG A 58 3.71 19.58 -6.96
C ARG A 58 2.56 18.62 -6.71
N THR A 59 2.87 17.34 -6.79
CA THR A 59 2.05 16.31 -6.15
C THR A 59 1.91 16.71 -4.68
N PRO A 60 0.69 17.00 -4.20
CA PRO A 60 0.53 17.43 -2.83
C PRO A 60 0.90 16.28 -1.89
N TRP A 61 1.64 16.61 -0.82
CA TRP A 61 2.21 15.64 0.12
C TRP A 61 1.15 14.72 0.76
N TRP A 62 -0.10 15.18 0.88
CA TRP A 62 -1.21 14.38 1.40
C TRP A 62 -1.57 13.19 0.48
N LEU A 63 -1.45 13.33 -0.84
CA LEU A 63 -1.68 12.21 -1.78
C LEU A 63 -0.61 11.13 -1.60
N LEU A 64 0.61 11.54 -1.28
CA LEU A 64 1.71 10.62 -1.02
C LEU A 64 1.47 9.86 0.30
N VAL A 65 1.02 10.54 1.36
CA VAL A 65 0.63 9.90 2.63
C VAL A 65 -0.53 8.93 2.43
N LEU A 66 -1.56 9.32 1.70
CA LEU A 66 -2.71 8.46 1.37
C LEU A 66 -2.26 7.19 0.64
N ARG A 67 -1.34 7.33 -0.32
CA ARG A 67 -0.83 6.20 -1.11
C ARG A 67 -0.03 5.21 -0.24
N LEU A 68 0.78 5.71 0.68
CA LEU A 68 1.48 4.87 1.66
C LEU A 68 0.51 4.19 2.63
N ALA A 69 -0.53 4.89 3.09
CA ALA A 69 -1.56 4.32 3.96
C ALA A 69 -2.32 3.18 3.26
N LEU A 70 -2.70 3.36 1.99
CA LEU A 70 -3.31 2.31 1.17
C LEU A 70 -2.39 1.10 1.02
N ALA A 71 -1.11 1.32 0.70
CA ALA A 71 -0.14 0.24 0.60
C ALA A 71 0.03 -0.51 1.94
N ALA A 72 0.09 0.21 3.05
CA ALA A 72 0.16 -0.39 4.38
C ALA A 72 -1.10 -1.23 4.70
N CYS A 73 -2.30 -0.71 4.41
CA CYS A 73 -3.55 -1.46 4.58
C CYS A 73 -3.58 -2.74 3.76
N VAL A 74 -3.10 -2.70 2.51
CA VAL A 74 -2.99 -3.90 1.65
C VAL A 74 -2.04 -4.92 2.25
N ILE A 75 -0.83 -4.50 2.69
CA ILE A 75 0.15 -5.40 3.29
C ILE A 75 -0.42 -6.04 4.57
N VAL A 76 -1.05 -5.24 5.43
CA VAL A 76 -1.67 -5.73 6.67
C VAL A 76 -2.81 -6.70 6.35
N GLY A 77 -3.67 -6.40 5.36
CA GLY A 77 -4.76 -7.29 4.95
C GLY A 77 -4.25 -8.62 4.39
N LEU A 78 -3.18 -8.60 3.60
CA LEU A 78 -2.54 -9.80 3.06
C LEU A 78 -1.88 -10.67 4.13
N ALA A 79 -1.42 -10.08 5.24
CA ALA A 79 -0.87 -10.84 6.37
C ALA A 79 -1.92 -11.70 7.11
N GLY A 80 -3.21 -11.56 6.76
CA GLY A 80 -4.31 -12.33 7.33
C GLY A 80 -4.53 -12.02 8.82
N PRO A 81 -4.84 -10.76 9.19
CA PRO A 81 -5.06 -10.37 10.57
C PRO A 81 -6.42 -10.92 11.03
N SER A 82 -6.43 -11.59 12.17
CA SER A 82 -7.63 -12.16 12.78
C SER A 82 -7.73 -11.66 14.23
N LEU A 83 -8.89 -11.10 14.59
CA LEU A 83 -9.16 -10.51 15.91
C LEU A 83 -9.59 -11.53 16.97
N ASN A 84 -9.70 -12.80 16.58
CA ASN A 84 -10.10 -13.92 17.42
C ASN A 84 -9.49 -15.18 16.81
N ALA A 85 -8.15 -15.24 16.72
CA ALA A 85 -7.56 -16.56 16.56
C ALA A 85 -7.91 -17.31 17.82
N ALA A 86 -8.94 -18.17 17.70
CA ALA A 86 -9.32 -19.10 18.73
C ALA A 86 -8.03 -19.64 19.32
N GLN A 87 -7.87 -19.48 20.63
CA GLN A 87 -6.89 -20.21 21.38
C GLN A 87 -7.06 -21.65 20.92
N GLY A 88 -6.15 -22.09 20.06
CA GLY A 88 -6.12 -23.44 19.53
C GLY A 88 -5.67 -24.38 20.63
N ASP A 89 -6.27 -24.30 21.82
CA ASP A 89 -6.54 -25.47 22.60
C ASP A 89 -7.59 -26.25 21.80
N PHE A 90 -7.12 -26.95 20.75
CA PHE A 90 -7.63 -28.29 20.47
C PHE A 90 -7.25 -29.20 21.64
N ARG A 91 -7.66 -28.83 22.85
CA ARG A 91 -7.61 -29.65 24.04
C ARG A 91 -8.99 -30.31 24.13
N GLY A 92 -9.23 -31.25 23.21
CA GLY A 92 -10.38 -32.15 23.28
C GLY A 92 -11.74 -31.54 22.92
N GLY A 93 -11.85 -30.85 21.78
CA GLY A 93 -13.16 -30.63 21.16
C GLY A 93 -13.72 -31.98 20.68
N LEU A 94 -14.80 -32.45 21.30
CA LEU A 94 -15.45 -33.73 21.00
C LEU A 94 -15.75 -33.86 19.51
N LEU A 95 -14.97 -34.69 18.81
CA LEU A 95 -15.25 -35.12 17.45
C LEU A 95 -16.36 -36.17 17.51
N LEU A 96 -17.62 -35.75 17.34
CA LEU A 96 -18.74 -36.68 17.21
C LEU A 96 -18.79 -37.19 15.77
N ILE A 97 -18.24 -38.38 15.54
CA ILE A 97 -18.43 -39.12 14.29
C ILE A 97 -19.71 -39.94 14.44
N VAL A 98 -20.76 -39.56 13.72
CA VAL A 98 -21.95 -40.39 13.56
C VAL A 98 -21.78 -41.20 12.29
N VAL A 99 -21.57 -42.50 12.45
CA VAL A 99 -21.61 -43.48 11.34
C VAL A 99 -22.94 -44.18 11.42
N ASP A 100 -23.78 -43.99 10.40
CA ASP A 100 -24.98 -44.77 10.18
C ASP A 100 -24.64 -45.91 9.22
N ASN A 101 -24.89 -47.14 9.64
CA ASN A 101 -24.58 -48.33 8.87
C ASN A 101 -25.83 -49.15 8.48
N GLY A 102 -27.01 -48.51 8.43
CA GLY A 102 -28.24 -49.12 7.91
C GLY A 102 -28.88 -50.16 8.82
#